data_AF-A0A9D8S971-F1
#
_entry.id   AF-A0A9D8S971-F1
#
_cell.length_a   1.000
_cell.length_b   1.000
_cell.length_c   1.000
_cell.angle_alpha   90.00
_cell.angle_beta   90.00
_cell.angle_gamma   90.00
#
_symmetry.space_group_name_H-M   'P 1'
#
loop_
_entity.id
_entity.type
_entity.pdbx_description
1 polymer ?
#
loop_
_entity_poly.entity_id
_entity_poly.type
_entity_poly.pdbx_seq_one_letter_code
_entity_poly.pdbx_strand_id
1 'polypeptide(L)'
;MNDYSIHVLNGKVIGNSVFYLLADDCFRKECRRLHDFTNNLDKMPAEKKKNIAEYKCAKYRYAAVSLIHGIIYNNNECRTEFNLEKYHYLIQPFDEIFKEHSEYLALYESAPADEKPDYSLYYMALVFTDRELSSLNIKKQNANDWEKVELEERIGGLQFAKECLNDAWQKRKGEVQ
;
A
#
# COMPACT_ATOMS: atom_id res chain seq x y z
N MET A 1 20.16 14.97 7.35
CA MET A 1 19.47 15.38 6.11
C MET A 1 19.37 14.13 5.28
N ASN A 2 18.20 13.49 5.25
CA ASN A 2 17.92 12.42 4.30
C ASN A 2 17.49 13.13 3.01
N ASP A 3 18.26 12.97 1.94
CA ASP A 3 17.91 13.55 0.64
C ASP A 3 16.65 12.84 0.11
N TYR A 4 15.51 13.46 0.39
CA TYR A 4 14.19 13.16 -0.14
C TYR A 4 14.03 13.68 -1.57
N SER A 5 15.07 13.56 -2.39
CA SER A 5 15.10 14.19 -3.70
C SER A 5 14.98 13.14 -4.79
N ILE A 6 13.76 12.98 -5.29
CA ILE A 6 13.54 12.41 -6.61
C ILE A 6 14.28 13.31 -7.61
N HIS A 7 15.24 12.76 -8.33
CA HIS A 7 15.92 13.46 -9.42
C HIS A 7 15.61 12.80 -10.75
N VAL A 8 15.18 13.58 -11.74
CA VAL A 8 15.05 13.10 -13.12
C VAL A 8 16.33 13.47 -13.87
N LEU A 9 17.15 12.48 -14.20
CA LEU A 9 18.43 12.65 -14.89
C LEU A 9 18.40 11.84 -16.19
N ASN A 10 18.45 12.53 -17.33
CA ASN A 10 18.36 11.91 -18.68
C ASN A 10 17.13 10.99 -18.85
N GLY A 11 15.97 11.39 -18.33
CA GLY A 11 14.77 10.56 -18.40
C GLY A 11 14.83 9.30 -17.53
N LYS A 12 15.69 9.24 -16.51
CA LYS A 12 15.67 8.22 -15.45
C LYS A 12 15.33 8.87 -14.12
N VAL A 13 14.50 8.22 -13.33
CA VAL A 13 14.18 8.67 -11.98
C VAL A 13 15.14 8.03 -10.99
N ILE A 14 15.90 8.86 -10.28
CA ILE A 14 16.85 8.48 -9.24
C ILE A 14 16.24 8.86 -7.90
N GLY A 15 16.24 7.92 -6.96
CA GLY A 15 15.74 8.14 -5.60
C GLY A 15 14.29 7.69 -5.38
N ASN A 16 13.95 7.53 -4.11
CA ASN A 16 12.64 7.08 -3.67
C ASN A 16 11.65 8.24 -3.62
N SER A 17 10.39 7.92 -3.92
CA SER A 17 9.28 8.85 -3.75
C SER A 17 9.11 9.24 -2.28
N VAL A 18 8.87 10.52 -1.99
CA VAL A 18 8.60 10.98 -0.61
C VAL A 18 7.34 10.32 -0.09
N PHE A 19 6.29 10.29 -0.92
CA PHE A 19 5.08 9.53 -0.64
C PHE A 19 5.38 8.05 -0.33
N TYR A 20 6.18 7.37 -1.16
CA TYR A 20 6.57 5.97 -0.95
C TYR A 20 7.24 5.78 0.41
N LEU A 21 8.23 6.60 0.76
CA LEU A 21 8.98 6.46 2.01
C LEU A 21 8.07 6.61 3.24
N LEU A 22 7.16 7.59 3.19
CA LEU A 22 6.18 7.82 4.26
C LEU A 22 5.20 6.66 4.39
N ALA A 23 4.70 6.13 3.26
CA ALA A 23 3.80 4.99 3.25
C ALA A 23 4.51 3.70 3.71
N ASP A 24 5.72 3.43 3.22
CA ASP A 24 6.55 2.29 3.58
C ASP A 24 6.87 2.25 5.08
N ASP A 25 7.20 3.38 5.69
CA ASP A 25 7.40 3.46 7.15
C ASP A 25 6.13 3.07 7.93
N CYS A 26 4.97 3.58 7.52
CA CYS A 26 3.67 3.24 8.13
C CYS A 26 3.38 1.73 8.02
N PHE A 27 3.54 1.15 6.83
CA PHE A 27 3.33 -0.28 6.60
C PHE A 27 4.32 -1.14 7.37
N ARG A 28 5.62 -0.82 7.35
CA ARG A 28 6.65 -1.59 8.07
C ARG A 28 6.39 -1.64 9.56
N LYS A 29 5.93 -0.54 10.17
CA LYS A 29 5.58 -0.49 11.59
C LYS A 29 4.46 -1.45 11.92
N GLU A 30 3.37 -1.44 11.15
CA GLU A 30 2.24 -2.33 11.38
C GLU A 30 2.57 -3.79 11.08
N CYS A 31 3.21 -4.06 9.94
CA CYS A 31 3.67 -5.41 9.58
C CYS A 31 4.61 -5.98 10.65
N ARG A 32 5.54 -5.18 11.17
CA ARG A 32 6.43 -5.60 12.27
C ARG A 32 5.64 -5.89 13.55
N ARG A 33 4.73 -5.00 13.95
CA ARG A 33 3.91 -5.19 15.16
C ARG A 33 3.13 -6.51 15.11
N LEU A 34 2.48 -6.79 13.97
CA LEU A 34 1.72 -8.03 13.76
C LEU A 34 2.62 -9.27 13.67
N HIS A 35 3.77 -9.15 13.00
CA HIS A 35 4.75 -10.21 12.91
C HIS A 35 5.34 -10.58 14.28
N ASP A 36 5.75 -9.59 15.07
CA ASP A 36 6.29 -9.80 16.41
C ASP A 36 5.26 -10.46 17.34
N PHE A 37 4.00 -10.01 17.28
CA PHE A 37 2.90 -10.64 18.02
C PHE A 37 2.73 -12.13 17.64
N THR A 38 2.61 -12.43 16.35
CA THR A 38 2.40 -13.81 15.89
C THR A 38 3.61 -14.71 16.16
N ASN A 39 4.83 -14.20 15.97
CA ASN A 39 6.07 -14.91 16.29
C ASN A 39 6.20 -15.24 17.78
N ASN A 40 5.81 -14.32 18.67
CA ASN A 40 5.86 -14.55 20.11
C ASN A 40 4.90 -15.68 20.51
N LEU A 41 3.69 -15.70 19.94
CA LEU A 41 2.75 -16.79 20.15
C LEU A 41 3.25 -18.11 19.55
N ASP A 42 3.91 -18.09 18.38
CA ASP A 42 4.47 -19.30 17.77
C ASP A 42 5.54 -19.97 18.64
N LYS A 43 6.25 -19.19 19.49
CA LYS A 43 7.21 -19.71 20.47
C LYS A 43 6.56 -20.29 21.74
N MET A 44 5.24 -20.11 21.93
CA MET A 44 4.51 -20.47 23.15
C MET A 44 3.23 -21.28 22.83
N PRO A 45 3.32 -22.60 22.54
CA PRO A 45 2.18 -23.38 22.03
C PRO A 45 0.93 -23.38 22.92
N ALA A 46 1.10 -23.44 24.23
CA ALA A 46 -0.02 -23.41 25.18
C ALA A 46 -0.73 -22.05 25.17
N GLU A 47 0.04 -20.96 25.08
CA GLU A 47 -0.49 -19.60 25.04
C GLU A 47 -1.14 -19.30 23.68
N LYS A 48 -0.52 -19.73 22.59
CA LYS A 48 -1.13 -19.69 21.25
C LYS A 48 -2.46 -20.42 21.19
N LYS A 49 -2.60 -21.57 21.86
CA LYS A 49 -3.87 -22.32 21.91
C LYS A 49 -4.97 -21.52 22.61
N LYS A 50 -4.64 -20.79 23.68
CA LYS A 50 -5.58 -19.89 24.37
C LYS A 50 -5.96 -18.70 23.50
N ASN A 51 -4.99 -18.12 22.79
CA ASN A 51 -5.15 -16.91 21.97
C ASN A 51 -5.29 -17.21 20.47
N ILE A 52 -5.86 -18.36 20.11
CA ILE A 52 -5.86 -18.84 18.71
C ILE A 52 -6.65 -17.94 17.77
N ALA A 53 -7.72 -17.31 18.27
CA ALA A 53 -8.52 -16.35 17.51
C ALA A 53 -7.68 -15.10 17.17
N GLU A 54 -7.07 -14.47 18.18
CA GLU A 54 -6.22 -13.29 18.01
C GLU A 54 -5.04 -13.57 17.07
N TYR A 55 -4.39 -14.73 17.21
CA TYR A 55 -3.33 -15.17 16.31
C TYR A 55 -3.78 -15.22 14.84
N LYS A 56 -4.96 -15.80 14.57
CA LYS A 56 -5.52 -15.87 13.22
C LYS A 56 -5.90 -14.49 12.70
N CYS A 57 -6.59 -13.69 13.51
CA CYS A 57 -6.96 -12.32 13.18
C CYS A 57 -5.73 -11.47 12.80
N ALA A 58 -4.66 -11.53 13.59
CA ALA A 58 -3.41 -10.84 13.30
C ALA A 58 -2.80 -11.25 11.95
N LYS A 59 -2.88 -12.54 11.58
CA LYS A 59 -2.41 -13.02 10.27
C LYS A 59 -3.24 -12.49 9.11
N TYR A 60 -4.57 -12.44 9.26
CA TYR A 60 -5.45 -11.90 8.22
C TYR A 60 -5.21 -10.41 8.01
N ARG A 61 -5.04 -9.66 9.10
CA ARG A 61 -4.67 -8.25 9.03
C ARG A 61 -3.29 -8.05 8.41
N TYR A 62 -2.30 -8.85 8.82
CA TYR A 62 -0.95 -8.79 8.25
C TYR A 62 -0.95 -9.01 6.74
N ALA A 63 -1.70 -10.02 6.26
CA ALA A 63 -1.80 -10.30 4.84
C ALA A 63 -2.43 -9.13 4.06
N ALA A 64 -3.47 -8.50 4.62
CA ALA A 64 -4.13 -7.34 4.01
C ALA A 64 -3.22 -6.11 3.93
N VAL A 65 -2.49 -5.78 5.01
CA VAL A 65 -1.53 -4.68 5.01
C VAL A 65 -0.36 -4.98 4.06
N SER A 66 0.16 -6.20 4.09
CA SER A 66 1.27 -6.64 3.22
C SER A 66 0.92 -6.61 1.73
N LEU A 67 -0.35 -6.83 1.38
CA LEU A 67 -0.81 -6.72 -0.01
C LEU A 67 -0.57 -5.31 -0.55
N ILE A 68 -1.03 -4.28 0.15
CA ILE A 68 -0.86 -2.89 -0.29
C ILE A 68 0.60 -2.45 -0.19
N HIS A 69 1.29 -2.88 0.86
CA HIS A 69 2.73 -2.63 1.01
C HIS A 69 3.53 -3.18 -0.17
N GLY A 70 3.28 -4.43 -0.57
CA GLY A 70 3.95 -5.07 -1.70
C GLY A 70 3.67 -4.36 -3.02
N ILE A 71 2.44 -3.85 -3.22
CA ILE A 71 2.08 -3.08 -4.42
C ILE A 71 2.90 -1.80 -4.49
N ILE A 72 2.91 -1.01 -3.41
CA ILE A 72 3.65 0.25 -3.34
C ILE A 72 5.16 0.02 -3.51
N TYR A 73 5.71 -0.99 -2.84
CA TYR A 73 7.12 -1.38 -2.95
C TYR A 73 7.49 -1.76 -4.38
N ASN A 74 6.80 -2.74 -4.97
CA ASN A 74 7.15 -3.26 -6.29
C ASN A 74 7.00 -2.20 -7.38
N ASN A 75 5.95 -1.36 -7.32
CA ASN A 75 5.79 -0.29 -8.31
C ASN A 75 6.84 0.82 -8.14
N ASN A 76 7.26 1.14 -6.90
CA ASN A 76 8.37 2.07 -6.71
C ASN A 76 9.69 1.52 -7.26
N GLU A 77 10.00 0.24 -7.03
CA GLU A 77 11.21 -0.41 -7.56
C GLU A 77 11.19 -0.52 -9.09
N CYS A 78 10.06 -0.91 -9.70
CA CYS A 78 9.97 -0.95 -11.17
C CYS A 78 10.24 0.42 -11.79
N ARG A 79 9.75 1.51 -11.18
CA ARG A 79 10.06 2.87 -11.65
C ARG A 79 11.56 3.18 -11.65
N THR A 80 12.33 2.71 -10.67
CA THR A 80 13.76 3.03 -10.57
C THR A 80 14.61 2.22 -11.56
N GLU A 81 14.12 1.06 -11.99
CA GLU A 81 14.82 0.17 -12.93
C GLU A 81 14.58 0.49 -14.42
N PHE A 82 13.42 1.04 -14.80
CA PHE A 82 13.02 1.22 -16.21
C PHE A 82 13.13 2.67 -16.74
N ASN A 83 13.38 2.79 -18.06
CA ASN A 83 13.48 4.08 -18.76
C ASN A 83 12.08 4.68 -19.04
N LEU A 84 11.91 5.96 -18.72
CA LEU A 84 10.63 6.69 -18.70
C LEU A 84 9.90 6.77 -20.04
N GLU A 85 10.62 6.61 -21.15
CA GLU A 85 10.06 6.80 -22.49
C GLU A 85 9.23 5.60 -22.99
N LYS A 86 9.26 4.45 -22.29
CA LYS A 86 8.62 3.21 -22.79
C LYS A 86 7.67 2.50 -21.85
N TYR A 87 7.71 2.79 -20.56
CA TYR A 87 6.88 2.11 -19.57
C TYR A 87 6.30 3.17 -18.64
N HIS A 88 4.98 3.21 -18.53
CA HIS A 88 4.36 3.85 -17.39
C HIS A 88 4.99 3.24 -16.14
N TYR A 89 5.12 4.06 -15.11
CA TYR A 89 5.81 3.83 -13.85
C TYR A 89 5.26 2.65 -13.02
N LEU A 90 4.36 1.85 -13.59
CA LEU A 90 3.56 0.82 -12.93
C LEU A 90 3.65 -0.51 -13.69
N ILE A 91 3.34 -1.58 -12.98
CA ILE A 91 3.10 -2.88 -13.62
C ILE A 91 1.79 -2.77 -14.43
N GLN A 92 1.75 -3.35 -15.64
CA GLN A 92 0.63 -3.22 -16.59
C GLN A 92 -0.80 -3.31 -15.99
N PRO A 93 -1.14 -4.25 -15.07
CA PRO A 93 -2.49 -4.31 -14.49
C PRO A 93 -2.85 -3.05 -13.69
N PHE A 94 -1.87 -2.38 -13.10
CA PHE A 94 -2.06 -1.14 -12.35
C PHE A 94 -2.19 0.09 -13.26
N ASP A 95 -1.54 0.08 -14.43
CA ASP A 95 -1.80 1.08 -15.47
C ASP A 95 -3.24 1.03 -15.98
N GLU A 96 -3.77 -0.18 -16.18
CA GLU A 96 -5.14 -0.38 -16.63
C GLU A 96 -6.12 0.13 -15.58
N ILE A 97 -5.91 -0.21 -14.31
CA ILE A 97 -6.68 0.34 -13.19
C ILE A 97 -6.60 1.87 -13.18
N PHE A 98 -5.43 2.45 -13.38
CA PHE A 98 -5.27 3.91 -13.37
C PHE A 98 -6.00 4.59 -14.55
N LYS A 99 -5.94 3.99 -15.75
CA LYS A 99 -6.60 4.48 -16.98
C LYS A 99 -8.12 4.45 -16.90
N GLU A 100 -8.70 3.55 -16.09
CA GLU A 100 -10.14 3.48 -15.87
C GLU A 100 -10.68 4.64 -15.02
N HIS A 101 -9.81 5.42 -14.37
CA HIS A 101 -10.18 6.54 -13.49
C HIS A 101 -9.73 7.89 -14.10
N SER A 102 -10.55 8.41 -15.01
CA SER A 102 -10.25 9.62 -15.80
C SER A 102 -9.89 10.86 -14.96
N GLU A 103 -10.50 11.01 -13.79
CA GLU A 103 -10.24 12.08 -12.83
C GLU A 103 -8.83 12.02 -12.26
N TYR A 104 -8.33 10.83 -11.96
CA TYR A 104 -6.97 10.64 -11.42
C TYR A 104 -5.92 10.73 -12.52
N LEU A 105 -6.25 10.26 -13.73
CA LEU A 105 -5.42 10.44 -14.91
C LEU A 105 -5.20 11.93 -15.20
N ALA A 106 -6.26 12.74 -15.19
CA ALA A 106 -6.16 14.18 -15.40
C ALA A 106 -5.26 14.86 -14.34
N LEU A 107 -5.39 14.46 -13.07
CA LEU A 107 -4.54 14.98 -11.99
C LEU A 107 -3.07 14.63 -12.20
N TYR A 108 -2.76 13.38 -12.56
CA TYR A 108 -1.40 12.94 -12.88
C TYR A 108 -0.83 13.65 -14.11
N GLU A 109 -1.61 13.79 -15.18
CA GLU A 109 -1.15 14.43 -16.42
C GLU A 109 -0.79 15.89 -16.19
N SER A 110 -1.57 16.58 -15.34
CA SER A 110 -1.37 17.97 -14.92
C SER A 110 -0.25 18.19 -13.89
N ALA A 111 0.24 17.13 -13.24
CA ALA A 111 1.25 17.23 -12.20
C ALA A 111 2.63 17.60 -12.77
N PRO A 112 3.48 18.34 -12.01
CA PRO A 112 4.89 18.54 -12.33
C PRO A 112 5.60 17.20 -12.59
N ALA A 113 6.56 17.18 -13.53
CA ALA A 113 7.21 15.93 -13.97
C ALA A 113 7.90 15.16 -12.83
N ASP A 114 8.42 15.88 -11.85
CA ASP A 114 9.03 15.37 -10.62
C ASP A 114 8.02 14.86 -9.58
N GLU A 115 6.77 15.35 -9.61
CA GLU A 115 5.67 14.86 -8.76
C GLU A 115 4.91 13.68 -9.38
N LYS A 116 4.97 13.49 -10.71
CA LYS A 116 4.26 12.41 -11.42
C LYS A 116 4.43 11.01 -10.79
N PRO A 117 5.62 10.60 -10.33
CA PRO A 117 5.78 9.34 -9.60
C PRO A 117 4.87 9.21 -8.37
N ASP A 118 4.77 10.25 -7.56
CA ASP A 118 3.94 10.24 -6.35
C ASP A 118 2.46 10.14 -6.70
N TYR A 119 2.00 10.90 -7.71
CA TYR A 119 0.61 10.85 -8.18
C TYR A 119 0.27 9.46 -8.70
N SER A 120 1.15 8.89 -9.54
CA SER A 120 0.97 7.56 -10.11
C SER A 120 0.87 6.49 -9.01
N LEU A 121 1.79 6.49 -8.04
CA LEU A 121 1.81 5.51 -6.96
C LEU A 121 0.58 5.67 -6.03
N TYR A 122 0.24 6.90 -5.66
CA TYR A 122 -0.86 7.16 -4.73
C TYR A 122 -2.22 6.76 -5.31
N TYR A 123 -2.58 7.29 -6.49
CA TYR A 123 -3.92 7.06 -7.04
C TYR A 123 -4.12 5.60 -7.47
N MET A 124 -3.08 4.97 -8.01
CA MET A 124 -3.09 3.54 -8.31
C MET A 124 -3.38 2.69 -7.06
N ALA A 125 -2.63 2.90 -5.98
CA ALA A 125 -2.79 2.13 -4.77
C ALA A 125 -4.12 2.43 -4.08
N LEU A 126 -4.58 3.68 -4.13
CA LEU A 126 -5.87 4.09 -3.60
C LEU A 126 -7.02 3.37 -4.32
N VAL A 127 -7.03 3.40 -5.65
CA VAL A 127 -8.05 2.71 -6.46
C VAL A 127 -8.03 1.21 -6.21
N PHE A 128 -6.85 0.59 -6.22
CA PHE A 128 -6.72 -0.85 -5.95
C PHE A 128 -7.27 -1.19 -4.56
N THR A 129 -6.88 -0.43 -3.53
CA THR A 129 -7.35 -0.64 -2.16
C THR A 129 -8.88 -0.50 -2.07
N ASP A 130 -9.47 0.46 -2.77
CA ASP A 130 -10.92 0.67 -2.79
C ASP A 130 -11.68 -0.46 -3.51
N ARG A 131 -11.12 -1.00 -4.60
CA ARG A 131 -11.68 -2.18 -5.27
C ARG A 131 -11.66 -3.40 -4.36
N GLU A 132 -10.53 -3.66 -3.70
CA GLU A 132 -10.40 -4.78 -2.76
C GLU A 132 -11.35 -4.61 -1.57
N LEU A 133 -11.43 -3.41 -0.98
CA LEU A 133 -12.38 -3.11 0.09
C LEU A 133 -13.83 -3.36 -0.35
N SER A 134 -14.22 -2.88 -1.53
CA SER A 134 -15.57 -3.09 -2.06
C SER A 134 -15.88 -4.58 -2.26
N SER A 135 -14.95 -5.33 -2.86
CA SER A 135 -15.04 -6.77 -3.07
C SER A 135 -15.20 -7.54 -1.75
N LEU A 136 -14.38 -7.22 -0.73
CA LEU A 136 -14.48 -7.86 0.58
C LEU A 136 -15.77 -7.50 1.31
N ASN A 137 -16.24 -6.25 1.22
CA ASN A 137 -17.51 -5.84 1.82
C ASN A 137 -18.69 -6.57 1.20
N ILE A 138 -18.71 -6.78 -0.12
CA ILE A 138 -19.74 -7.59 -0.79
C ILE A 138 -19.67 -9.05 -0.32
N LYS A 139 -18.46 -9.64 -0.27
CA LYS A 139 -18.28 -11.02 0.23
C LYS A 139 -18.77 -11.18 1.67
N LYS A 140 -18.51 -10.18 2.53
CA LYS A 140 -18.90 -10.19 3.96
C LYS A 140 -20.42 -10.29 4.15
N GLN A 141 -21.22 -9.73 3.25
CA GLN A 141 -22.70 -9.77 3.35
C GLN A 141 -23.26 -11.19 3.33
N ASN A 142 -22.58 -12.12 2.66
CA ASN A 142 -23.04 -13.50 2.47
C ASN A 142 -22.20 -14.54 3.24
N ALA A 143 -21.24 -14.08 4.07
CA ALA A 143 -20.30 -14.94 4.77
C ALA A 143 -20.93 -15.60 6.02
N ASN A 144 -20.46 -16.80 6.37
CA ASN A 144 -20.77 -17.41 7.66
C ASN A 144 -20.03 -16.70 8.82
N ASP A 145 -20.36 -17.03 10.07
CA ASP A 145 -19.81 -16.32 11.23
C ASP A 145 -18.29 -16.35 11.31
N TRP A 146 -17.67 -17.48 10.97
CA TRP A 146 -16.21 -17.57 10.95
C TRP A 146 -15.62 -16.74 9.82
N GLU A 147 -16.18 -16.85 8.62
CA GLU A 147 -15.72 -16.11 7.43
C GLU A 147 -15.87 -14.60 7.62
N LYS A 148 -16.92 -14.16 8.31
CA LYS A 148 -17.11 -12.75 8.67
C LYS A 148 -15.95 -12.22 9.51
N VAL A 149 -15.47 -12.99 10.49
CA VAL A 149 -14.33 -12.58 11.34
C VAL A 149 -13.06 -12.43 10.50
N GLU A 150 -12.76 -13.38 9.59
CA GLU A 150 -11.64 -13.23 8.66
C GLU A 150 -11.79 -11.97 7.81
N LEU A 151 -12.95 -11.80 7.18
CA LEU A 151 -13.20 -10.70 6.26
C LEU A 151 -13.13 -9.35 6.97
N GLU A 152 -13.59 -9.26 8.21
CA GLU A 152 -13.46 -8.07 9.06
C GLU A 152 -12.01 -7.70 9.31
N GLU A 153 -11.15 -8.67 9.61
CA GLU A 153 -9.73 -8.41 9.84
C GLU A 153 -8.99 -7.99 8.57
N ARG A 154 -9.37 -8.57 7.42
CA ARG A 154 -8.83 -8.16 6.12
C ARG A 154 -9.30 -6.75 5.73
N ILE A 155 -10.59 -6.46 5.92
CA ILE A 155 -11.16 -5.12 5.70
C ILE A 155 -10.46 -4.11 6.61
N GLY A 156 -10.29 -4.42 7.89
CA GLY A 156 -9.57 -3.56 8.84
C GLY A 156 -8.13 -3.31 8.43
N GLY A 157 -7.42 -4.35 7.95
CA GLY A 157 -6.05 -4.19 7.42
C GLY A 157 -5.98 -3.33 6.16
N LEU A 158 -6.94 -3.45 5.24
CA LEU A 158 -7.03 -2.60 4.05
C LEU A 158 -7.43 -1.16 4.39
N GLN A 159 -8.31 -0.95 5.36
CA GLN A 159 -8.67 0.38 5.87
C GLN A 159 -7.46 1.07 6.49
N PHE A 160 -6.73 0.37 7.36
CA PHE A 160 -5.46 0.85 7.90
C PHE A 160 -4.48 1.19 6.78
N ALA A 161 -4.36 0.33 5.76
CA ALA A 161 -3.47 0.58 4.66
C ALA A 161 -3.87 1.85 3.87
N LYS A 162 -5.17 2.05 3.62
CA LYS A 162 -5.71 3.25 3.00
C LYS A 162 -5.42 4.51 3.83
N GLU A 163 -5.52 4.43 5.14
CA GLU A 163 -5.15 5.53 6.05
C GLU A 163 -3.66 5.87 5.93
N CYS A 164 -2.77 4.88 5.95
CA CYS A 164 -1.34 5.09 5.70
C CYS A 164 -1.08 5.81 4.36
N LEU A 165 -1.76 5.40 3.27
CA LEU A 165 -1.63 6.04 1.96
C LEU A 165 -2.08 7.51 2.02
N ASN A 166 -3.24 7.78 2.62
CA ASN A 166 -3.76 9.14 2.73
C ASN A 166 -2.87 10.04 3.59
N ASP A 167 -2.40 9.54 4.72
CA ASP A 167 -1.49 10.26 5.61
C ASP A 167 -0.16 10.58 4.93
N ALA A 168 0.43 9.59 4.24
CA ALA A 168 1.65 9.77 3.46
C ALA A 168 1.44 10.81 2.36
N TRP A 169 0.30 10.76 1.67
CA TRP A 169 -0.06 11.74 0.65
C TRP A 169 -0.12 13.15 1.24
N GLN A 170 -0.83 13.37 2.35
CA GLN A 170 -0.89 14.70 2.95
C GLN A 170 0.47 15.21 3.43
N LYS A 171 1.28 14.33 4.04
CA LYS A 171 2.59 14.69 4.62
C LYS A 171 3.66 14.97 3.57
N ARG A 172 3.59 14.35 2.37
CA ARG A 172 4.63 14.51 1.34
C ARG A 172 4.90 15.97 0.95
N LYS A 173 3.88 16.84 1.04
CA LYS A 173 4.00 18.28 0.75
C LYS A 173 4.52 19.11 1.93
N GLY A 174 4.42 18.57 3.14
CA GLY A 174 4.88 19.23 4.37
C GLY A 174 6.37 19.03 4.66
N GLU A 175 7.02 18.05 4.03
CA GLU A 175 8.46 17.75 4.22
C GLU A 175 9.37 18.50 3.22
N VAL A 176 8.82 19.36 2.37
CA VAL A 176 9.57 20.18 1.38
C VAL A 176 9.77 21.63 1.86
N GLN A 177 9.99 21.84 3.17
CA GLN A 177 10.36 23.15 3.73
C GLN A 177 11.83 23.21 4.13
#